data_AF-A6VJS4-F1
#
_entry.id   AF-A6VJS4-F1
#
_cell.length_a   1.000
_cell.length_b   1.000
_cell.length_c   1.000
_cell.angle_alpha   90.00
_cell.angle_beta   90.00
_cell.angle_gamma   90.00
#
_symmetry.space_group_name_H-M   'P 1'
#
loop_
_entity.id
_entity.type
_entity.pdbx_description
1 polymer ?
#
loop_
_entity_poly.entity_id
_entity_poly.type
_entity_poly.pdbx_seq_one_letter_code
_entity_poly.pdbx_strand_id
1 'polypeptide(L)'
;MKFRKGRPKIPRLISEEPQFKLFKPAGTPGTELESEVLTFEELESLRLVDYLNQPHEEAADAMGISRRVFWNILKSARKKVADALINGKMIDIGGGYYKIRECNYEDECQRGRNCRYGVSNCLTLKKDSE
;
A
#
# COMPACT_ATOMS: atom_id res chain seq x y z
N MET A 1 -19.10 -18.97 4.73
CA MET A 1 -18.19 -19.10 3.56
C MET A 1 -16.98 -19.95 3.97
N LYS A 2 -16.78 -21.13 3.37
CA LYS A 2 -15.62 -22.00 3.66
C LYS A 2 -14.43 -21.52 2.81
N PHE A 3 -13.41 -20.92 3.43
CA PHE A 3 -12.15 -20.65 2.75
C PHE A 3 -11.56 -21.98 2.26
N ARG A 4 -11.36 -22.13 0.95
CA ARG A 4 -10.64 -23.30 0.39
C ARG A 4 -9.24 -23.31 1.01
N LYS A 5 -8.76 -24.49 1.43
CA LYS A 5 -7.38 -24.71 1.88
C LYS A 5 -6.41 -24.14 0.84
N GLY A 6 -5.90 -22.96 1.10
CA GLY A 6 -4.88 -22.25 0.33
C GLY A 6 -3.99 -21.51 1.31
N ARG A 7 -2.78 -21.11 0.89
CA ARG A 7 -1.89 -20.32 1.74
C ARG A 7 -2.65 -19.08 2.21
N PRO A 8 -2.84 -18.87 3.53
CA PRO A 8 -3.55 -17.70 4.03
C PRO A 8 -2.94 -16.42 3.43
N LYS A 9 -3.78 -15.49 2.99
CA LYS A 9 -3.28 -14.16 2.64
C LYS A 9 -2.80 -13.52 3.94
N ILE A 10 -1.56 -13.04 3.93
CA ILE A 10 -0.99 -12.23 5.02
C ILE A 10 -1.47 -10.79 4.78
N PRO A 11 -1.92 -10.03 5.78
CA PRO A 11 -2.29 -8.63 5.56
C PRO A 11 -1.07 -7.83 5.13
N ARG A 12 -1.23 -6.92 4.17
CA ARG A 12 -0.14 -6.06 3.70
C ARG A 12 -0.04 -4.84 4.59
N LEU A 13 1.18 -4.45 4.87
CA LEU A 13 1.47 -3.38 5.78
C LEU A 13 1.44 -2.03 5.03
N ILE A 14 0.51 -1.15 5.41
CA ILE A 14 0.44 0.23 4.89
C ILE A 14 0.80 1.23 5.99
N SER A 15 1.25 2.41 5.60
CA SER A 15 1.73 3.40 6.57
C SER A 15 0.59 4.11 7.30
N GLU A 16 -0.51 4.41 6.59
CA GLU A 16 -1.70 5.06 7.12
C GLU A 16 -2.90 4.84 6.18
N GLU A 17 -4.12 5.12 6.66
CA GLU A 17 -5.27 5.19 5.77
C GLU A 17 -5.31 6.51 5.01
N PRO A 18 -5.59 6.49 3.69
CA PRO A 18 -5.69 7.70 2.90
C PRO A 18 -6.90 8.53 3.33
N GLN A 19 -6.69 9.84 3.44
CA GLN A 19 -7.73 10.81 3.78
C GLN A 19 -8.74 10.99 2.65
N PHE A 20 -8.26 10.96 1.41
CA PHE A 20 -9.09 11.10 0.21
C PHE A 20 -9.32 9.73 -0.40
N LYS A 21 -10.59 9.32 -0.46
CA LYS A 21 -10.97 7.98 -0.91
C LYS A 21 -11.68 7.98 -2.27
N LEU A 22 -11.98 9.14 -2.85
CA LEU A 22 -12.71 9.23 -4.12
C LEU A 22 -12.14 10.35 -4.98
N PHE A 23 -11.80 10.02 -6.22
CA PHE A 23 -11.38 10.96 -7.25
C PHE A 23 -12.24 10.77 -8.49
N LYS A 24 -12.61 11.85 -9.17
CA LYS A 24 -13.40 11.80 -10.41
C LYS A 24 -13.02 12.94 -11.35
N PRO A 25 -13.19 12.76 -12.67
CA PRO A 25 -13.09 13.87 -13.61
C PRO A 25 -14.04 15.01 -13.21
N ALA A 26 -13.56 16.24 -13.41
CA ALA A 26 -14.35 17.44 -13.16
C ALA A 26 -15.53 17.53 -14.15
N GLY A 27 -16.64 18.10 -13.71
CA GLY A 27 -17.82 18.35 -14.56
C GLY A 27 -18.77 17.17 -14.75
N THR A 28 -18.35 15.92 -14.56
CA THR A 28 -19.23 14.75 -14.73
C THR A 28 -19.81 14.26 -13.40
N PRO A 29 -21.13 14.05 -13.29
CA PRO A 29 -21.76 13.44 -12.10
C PRO A 29 -21.19 12.04 -11.83
N GLY A 30 -20.93 11.71 -10.56
CA GLY A 30 -20.39 10.39 -10.19
C GLY A 30 -21.31 9.22 -10.58
N THR A 31 -22.62 9.46 -10.67
CA THR A 31 -23.63 8.46 -11.08
C THR A 31 -23.52 8.04 -12.55
N GLU A 32 -22.80 8.82 -13.37
CA GLU A 32 -22.62 8.56 -14.81
C GLU A 32 -21.25 7.96 -15.13
N LEU A 33 -20.40 7.80 -14.11
CA LEU A 33 -19.02 7.36 -14.29
C LEU A 33 -18.86 5.89 -13.92
N GLU A 34 -18.12 5.16 -14.74
CA GLU A 34 -17.54 3.89 -14.30
C GLU A 34 -16.49 4.15 -13.21
N SER A 35 -16.29 3.17 -12.32
CA SER A 35 -15.32 3.25 -11.23
C SER A 35 -14.23 2.20 -11.36
N GLU A 36 -12.97 2.62 -11.23
CA GLU A 36 -11.85 1.74 -10.94
C GLU A 36 -11.57 1.72 -9.44
N VAL A 37 -11.68 0.53 -8.84
CA VAL A 37 -11.40 0.36 -7.40
C VAL A 37 -9.91 0.16 -7.18
N LEU A 38 -9.26 1.13 -6.54
CA LEU A 38 -7.87 1.06 -6.13
C LEU A 38 -7.78 0.65 -4.65
N THR A 39 -7.25 -0.55 -4.37
CA THR A 39 -7.15 -1.02 -2.98
C THR A 39 -6.12 -0.23 -2.19
N PHE A 40 -6.20 -0.24 -0.85
CA PHE A 40 -5.21 0.45 -0.01
C PHE A 40 -3.79 -0.09 -0.20
N GLU A 41 -3.64 -1.39 -0.47
CA GLU A 41 -2.36 -2.02 -0.78
C GLU A 41 -1.78 -1.50 -2.09
N GLU A 42 -2.64 -1.32 -3.11
CA GLU A 42 -2.26 -0.77 -4.40
C GLU A 42 -1.85 0.71 -4.27
N LEU A 43 -2.62 1.52 -3.55
CA LEU A 43 -2.26 2.92 -3.30
C LEU A 43 -0.93 3.04 -2.55
N GLU A 44 -0.72 2.21 -1.51
CA GLU A 44 0.53 2.23 -0.76
C GLU A 44 1.72 1.86 -1.66
N SER A 45 1.55 0.91 -2.58
CA SER A 45 2.61 0.55 -3.53
C SER A 45 3.00 1.72 -4.44
N LEU A 46 2.01 2.48 -4.93
CA LEU A 46 2.24 3.71 -5.70
C LEU A 46 2.93 4.76 -4.82
N ARG A 47 2.49 4.94 -3.58
CA ARG A 47 3.10 5.91 -2.67
C ARG A 47 4.58 5.60 -2.41
N LEU A 48 4.93 4.34 -2.14
CA LEU A 48 6.31 3.96 -1.84
C LEU A 48 7.22 4.13 -3.06
N VAL A 49 6.81 3.66 -4.24
CA VAL A 49 7.68 3.65 -5.42
C VAL A 49 7.52 4.91 -6.27
N ASP A 50 6.31 5.28 -6.65
CA ASP A 50 6.08 6.37 -7.60
C ASP A 50 6.11 7.74 -6.92
N TYR A 51 5.71 7.86 -5.65
CA TYR A 51 5.75 9.14 -4.92
C TYR A 51 7.02 9.33 -4.08
N LEU A 52 7.44 8.32 -3.32
CA LEU A 52 8.62 8.38 -2.46
C LEU A 52 9.92 7.89 -3.13
N ASN A 53 9.85 7.40 -4.38
CA ASN A 53 11.00 6.89 -5.13
C ASN A 53 11.80 5.80 -4.40
N GLN A 54 11.13 4.97 -3.59
CA GLN A 54 11.80 3.87 -2.89
C GLN A 54 12.16 2.73 -3.86
N PRO A 55 13.31 2.06 -3.64
CA PRO A 55 13.61 0.83 -4.33
C PRO A 55 12.51 -0.22 -4.12
N HIS A 56 12.22 -1.01 -5.15
CA HIS A 56 11.17 -2.04 -5.09
C HIS A 56 11.37 -3.07 -3.97
N GLU A 57 12.63 -3.34 -3.61
CA GLU A 57 12.98 -4.26 -2.53
C GLU A 57 12.60 -3.68 -1.17
N GLU A 58 13.05 -2.44 -0.89
CA GLU A 58 12.68 -1.72 0.33
C GLU A 58 11.17 -1.54 0.45
N ALA A 59 10.48 -1.21 -0.66
CA ALA A 59 9.02 -1.05 -0.67
C ALA A 59 8.26 -2.37 -0.42
N ALA A 60 8.81 -3.50 -0.87
CA ALA A 60 8.24 -4.82 -0.61
C ALA A 60 8.41 -5.23 0.86
N ASP A 61 9.60 -5.03 1.42
CA ASP A 61 9.92 -5.29 2.82
C ASP A 61 9.06 -4.44 3.75
N ALA A 62 8.98 -3.16 3.43
CA ALA A 62 8.05 -2.20 4.00
C ALA A 62 6.63 -2.82 4.07
N MET A 63 6.08 -3.33 2.96
CA MET A 63 4.74 -3.90 2.92
C MET A 63 4.61 -5.30 3.54
N GLY A 64 5.70 -5.89 4.04
CA GLY A 64 5.71 -7.23 4.64
C GLY A 64 5.45 -8.36 3.62
N ILE A 65 5.87 -8.16 2.37
CA ILE A 65 5.60 -9.09 1.26
C ILE A 65 6.83 -9.32 0.39
N SER A 66 6.80 -10.39 -0.40
CA SER A 66 7.90 -10.64 -1.34
C SER A 66 7.89 -9.62 -2.49
N ARG A 67 9.09 -9.36 -3.03
CA ARG A 67 9.29 -8.49 -4.20
C ARG A 67 8.39 -8.83 -5.38
N ARG A 68 8.14 -10.12 -5.63
CA ARG A 68 7.22 -10.58 -6.70
C ARG A 68 5.77 -10.16 -6.44
N VAL A 69 5.30 -10.32 -5.20
CA VAL A 69 3.93 -9.93 -4.83
C VAL A 69 3.78 -8.41 -4.90
N PHE A 70 4.77 -7.68 -4.37
CA PHE A 70 4.81 -6.23 -4.46
C PHE A 70 4.74 -5.74 -5.92
N TRP A 71 5.55 -6.32 -6.80
CA TRP A 71 5.54 -5.99 -8.23
C TRP A 71 4.17 -6.22 -8.89
N ASN A 72 3.50 -7.32 -8.55
CA ASN A 72 2.15 -7.60 -9.05
C ASN A 72 1.12 -6.56 -8.57
N ILE A 73 1.20 -6.15 -7.29
CA ILE A 73 0.34 -5.12 -6.72
C ILE A 73 0.58 -3.78 -7.43
N LEU A 74 1.84 -3.35 -7.54
CA LEU A 74 2.22 -2.11 -8.21
C LEU A 74 1.79 -2.09 -9.68
N LYS A 75 1.98 -3.19 -10.40
CA LYS A 75 1.53 -3.32 -11.79
C LYS A 75 0.01 -3.20 -11.92
N SER A 76 -0.74 -3.83 -11.01
CA SER A 76 -2.20 -3.73 -10.96
C SER A 76 -2.63 -2.29 -10.68
N ALA A 77 -2.03 -1.65 -9.68
CA ALA A 77 -2.29 -0.26 -9.30
C ALA A 77 -2.10 0.69 -10.48
N ARG A 78 -0.94 0.64 -11.14
CA ARG A 78 -0.64 1.49 -12.31
C ARG A 78 -1.61 1.26 -13.46
N LYS A 79 -2.02 0.00 -13.72
CA LYS A 79 -3.00 -0.30 -14.77
C LYS A 79 -4.35 0.36 -14.47
N LYS A 80 -4.85 0.27 -13.24
CA LYS A 80 -6.13 0.88 -12.84
C LYS A 80 -6.09 2.39 -12.92
N VAL A 81 -5.01 3.00 -12.44
CA VAL A 81 -4.81 4.46 -12.54
C VAL A 81 -4.75 4.88 -14.01
N ALA A 82 -3.98 4.18 -14.85
CA ALA A 82 -3.91 4.49 -16.28
C ALA A 82 -5.28 4.35 -16.96
N ASP A 83 -6.02 3.28 -16.67
CA ASP A 83 -7.35 3.04 -17.21
C ASP A 83 -8.34 4.14 -16.81
N ALA A 84 -8.33 4.54 -15.54
CA ALA A 84 -9.19 5.62 -15.07
C ALA A 84 -8.86 6.97 -15.70
N LEU A 85 -7.57 7.28 -15.84
CA LEU A 85 -7.13 8.54 -16.45
C LEU A 85 -7.42 8.58 -17.96
N ILE A 86 -7.22 7.48 -18.68
CA ILE A 86 -7.42 7.41 -20.14
C ILE A 86 -8.91 7.43 -20.49
N ASN A 87 -9.74 6.69 -19.73
CA ASN A 87 -11.16 6.52 -20.03
C ASN A 87 -12.08 7.45 -19.23
N GLY A 88 -11.52 8.37 -18.45
CA GLY A 88 -12.30 9.31 -17.65
C GLY A 88 -13.15 8.65 -16.56
N LYS A 89 -12.66 7.56 -15.96
CA LYS A 89 -13.36 6.87 -14.87
C LYS A 89 -13.11 7.55 -13.53
N MET A 90 -13.99 7.31 -12.56
CA MET A 90 -13.67 7.63 -11.16
C MET A 90 -12.69 6.61 -10.59
N ILE A 91 -11.87 7.03 -9.62
CA ILE A 91 -11.04 6.14 -8.81
C ILE A 91 -11.65 6.11 -7.41
N ASP A 92 -12.12 4.94 -7.01
CA ASP A 92 -12.61 4.67 -5.66
C ASP A 92 -11.53 3.91 -4.87
N ILE A 93 -11.05 4.50 -3.79
CA ILE A 93 -9.97 3.96 -2.98
C ILE A 93 -10.57 3.24 -1.78
N GLY A 94 -10.56 1.90 -1.84
CA GLY A 94 -11.16 1.08 -0.81
C GLY A 94 -10.87 -0.41 -0.94
N GLY A 95 -11.15 -1.14 0.14
CA GLY A 95 -10.97 -2.58 0.21
C GLY A 95 -9.50 -3.04 0.22
N GLY A 96 -9.27 -4.31 -0.10
CA GLY A 96 -7.98 -4.97 0.10
C GLY A 96 -7.89 -5.64 1.47
N TYR A 97 -6.74 -6.25 1.78
CA TYR A 97 -6.47 -6.93 3.03
C TYR A 97 -5.16 -6.41 3.63
N TYR A 98 -5.28 -5.40 4.50
CA TYR A 98 -4.16 -4.65 5.03
C TYR A 98 -4.17 -4.55 6.55
N LYS A 99 -3.04 -4.11 7.10
CA LYS A 99 -2.88 -3.63 8.47
C LYS A 99 -2.03 -2.37 8.44
N ILE A 100 -2.27 -1.46 9.38
CA ILE A 100 -1.42 -0.30 9.60
C ILE A 100 -0.09 -0.80 10.17
N ARG A 101 1.02 -0.23 9.67
CA ARG A 101 2.35 -0.51 10.21
C ARG A 101 2.44 0.03 11.62
N GLU A 102 2.78 -0.86 12.53
CA GLU A 102 3.09 -0.54 13.91
C GLU A 102 4.61 -0.69 14.08
N CYS A 103 5.23 0.30 14.70
CA CYS A 103 6.61 0.23 15.15
C CYS A 103 6.58 0.15 16.67
N ASN A 104 7.09 -0.93 17.26
CA ASN A 104 7.12 -1.07 18.72
C ASN A 104 8.24 -0.27 19.40
N TYR A 105 9.04 0.45 18.60
CA TYR A 105 10.23 1.19 19.03
C TYR A 105 10.09 2.68 18.71
N GLU A 106 8.85 3.21 18.65
CA GLU A 106 8.63 4.61 18.32
C GLU A 106 9.35 5.53 19.32
N ASP A 107 9.38 5.14 20.60
CA ASP A 107 10.01 5.92 21.67
C ASP A 107 11.54 5.97 21.53
N GLU A 108 12.22 4.85 21.26
CA GLU A 108 13.68 4.87 21.15
C GLU A 108 14.18 5.34 19.77
N CYS A 109 13.45 5.06 18.69
CA CYS A 109 13.88 5.45 17.34
C CYS A 109 13.35 6.80 16.89
N GLN A 110 12.26 7.31 17.50
CA GLN A 110 11.54 8.56 17.16
C GLN A 110 11.07 8.66 15.70
N ARG A 111 11.10 7.55 14.95
CA ARG A 111 10.68 7.50 13.53
C ARG A 111 9.27 6.93 13.37
N GLY A 112 8.84 6.07 14.28
CA GLY A 112 7.53 5.42 14.28
C GLY A 112 7.12 4.88 12.91
N ARG A 113 5.92 5.26 12.45
CA ARG A 113 5.37 4.93 11.13
C ARG A 113 6.21 5.39 9.92
N ASN A 114 7.12 6.36 10.09
CA ASN A 114 8.05 6.81 9.04
C ASN A 114 9.34 5.98 8.98
N CYS A 115 9.47 4.93 9.83
CA CYS A 115 10.66 4.08 9.86
C CYS A 115 10.82 3.26 8.57
N ARG A 116 11.89 3.55 7.81
CA ARG A 116 12.23 2.87 6.55
C ARG A 116 12.58 1.39 6.72
N TYR A 117 13.09 1.00 7.87
CA TYR A 117 13.60 -0.36 8.09
C TYR A 117 12.50 -1.36 8.47
N GLY A 118 11.30 -0.88 8.83
CA GLY A 118 10.27 -1.71 9.44
C GLY A 118 10.74 -2.36 10.75
N VAL A 119 9.89 -3.21 11.33
CA VAL A 119 10.24 -3.95 12.56
C VAL A 119 11.25 -5.08 12.33
N SER A 120 11.47 -5.56 11.11
CA SER A 120 12.45 -6.64 10.87
C SER A 120 13.88 -6.13 10.72
N ASN A 121 14.08 -4.99 10.04
CA ASN A 121 15.42 -4.42 9.81
C ASN A 121 15.74 -3.25 10.75
N CYS A 122 14.93 -2.98 11.78
CA CYS A 122 15.10 -1.82 12.66
C CYS A 122 16.50 -1.81 13.28
N LEU A 123 17.23 -0.69 13.11
CA LEU A 123 18.55 -0.54 13.69
C LEU A 123 18.53 -0.58 15.22
N THR A 124 17.45 -0.09 15.85
CA THR A 124 17.29 -0.15 17.31
C THR A 124 17.25 -1.60 17.80
N LEU A 125 16.53 -2.49 17.09
CA LEU A 125 16.50 -3.92 17.42
C LEU A 125 17.86 -4.59 17.38
N LYS A 126 18.77 -4.09 16.53
CA LYS A 126 20.13 -4.64 16.41
C LYS A 126 21.09 -4.10 17.47
N LYS A 127 20.73 -3.04 18.22
CA LYS A 127 21.57 -2.50 19.29
C LYS A 127 21.55 -3.35 20.55
N ASP A 128 20.47 -4.11 20.79
CA ASP A 128 20.31 -4.91 22.01
C ASP A 128 20.97 -6.31 21.94
N SER A 129 21.78 -6.57 20.90
CA SER A 129 22.39 -7.88 20.63
C SER A 129 23.86 -8.00 21.08
N GLU A 130 24.43 -6.96 21.68
CA GLU A 130 25.78 -6.96 22.28
C GLU A 130 25.71 -6.92 23.80
#